data_AF-A0A2M7I6A0-F1
#
_entry.id   AF-A0A2M7I6A0-F1
#
_cell.length_a   1.000
_cell.length_b   1.000
_cell.length_c   1.000
_cell.angle_alpha   90.00
_cell.angle_beta   90.00
_cell.angle_gamma   90.00
#
_symmetry.space_group_name_H-M   'P 1'
#
loop_
_entity.id
_entity.type
_entity.pdbx_description
1 polymer ?
#
loop_
_entity_poly.entity_id
_entity_poly.type
_entity_poly.pdbx_seq_one_letter_code
_entity_poly.pdbx_strand_id
1 'polypeptide(L)'
;MRVENGIAYLEGDLTLDQAVRFMEEGERLLAGGVTVFDLSGLGQVDSAALSLFLNWRRSALAQGRAIGFKNTPASLLNLAKLYGVAELVNLI
;
A
#
# COMPACT_ATOMS: atom_id res chain seq x y z
N MET A 1 3.36 -3.37 10.86
CA MET A 1 2.92 -4.39 9.89
C MET A 1 3.48 -5.73 10.33
N ARG A 2 2.59 -6.71 10.48
CA ARG A 2 2.99 -8.12 10.65
C ARG A 2 3.42 -8.65 9.28
N VAL A 3 4.48 -9.47 9.23
CA VAL A 3 4.95 -10.11 7.99
C VAL A 3 4.87 -11.61 8.16
N GLU A 4 4.22 -12.30 7.23
CA GLU A 4 4.08 -13.75 7.24
C GLU A 4 4.15 -14.28 5.80
N ASN A 5 4.96 -15.31 5.57
CA ASN A 5 5.15 -15.92 4.24
C ASN A 5 5.46 -14.90 3.12
N GLY A 6 6.20 -13.84 3.44
CA GLY A 6 6.57 -12.78 2.48
C GLY A 6 5.47 -11.75 2.19
N ILE A 7 4.33 -11.81 2.90
CA ILE A 7 3.22 -10.87 2.80
C ILE A 7 3.23 -9.96 4.04
N ALA A 8 3.18 -8.65 3.82
CA ALA A 8 3.00 -7.67 4.89
C ALA A 8 1.52 -7.31 5.05
N TYR A 9 1.02 -7.37 6.27
CA TYR A 9 -0.38 -7.07 6.61
C TYR A 9 -0.48 -5.65 7.16
N LEU A 10 -1.29 -4.82 6.50
CA LEU A 10 -1.67 -3.50 6.97
C LEU A 10 -2.91 -3.63 7.85
N GLU A 11 -2.85 -3.06 9.04
CA GLU A 11 -3.89 -3.15 10.06
C GLU A 11 -4.17 -1.77 10.66
N GLY A 12 -5.45 -1.45 10.85
CA GLY A 12 -5.92 -0.18 11.40
C GLY A 12 -6.29 0.85 10.33
N ASP A 13 -6.41 2.11 10.73
CA ASP A 13 -6.76 3.20 9.82
C ASP A 13 -5.53 3.69 9.06
N LEU A 14 -5.71 4.01 7.78
CA LEU A 14 -4.71 4.61 6.91
C LEU A 14 -5.24 5.94 6.36
N THR A 15 -5.20 6.95 7.22
CA THR A 15 -5.44 8.36 6.87
C THR A 15 -4.13 9.13 6.92
N LEU A 16 -4.18 10.44 6.71
CA LEU A 16 -3.01 11.32 6.82
C LEU A 16 -2.24 11.14 8.13
N ASP A 17 -2.94 10.92 9.25
CA ASP A 17 -2.35 10.83 10.59
C ASP A 17 -1.39 9.63 10.73
N GLN A 18 -1.70 8.51 10.06
CA GLN A 18 -0.87 7.30 10.10
C GLN A 18 0.07 7.16 8.91
N ALA A 19 -0.10 7.96 7.85
CA ALA A 19 0.60 7.81 6.58
C ALA A 19 2.13 7.80 6.73
N VAL A 20 2.69 8.67 7.57
CA VAL A 20 4.16 8.73 7.78
C VAL A 20 4.68 7.44 8.40
N ARG A 21 4.01 6.94 9.44
CA ARG A 21 4.39 5.68 10.11
C ARG A 21 4.35 4.52 9.11
N PHE A 22 3.26 4.41 8.35
CA PHE A 22 3.14 3.36 7.35
C PHE A 22 4.26 3.49 6.32
N MET A 23 4.50 4.69 5.78
CA MET A 23 5.51 4.96 4.75
C MET A 23 6.89 4.43 5.16
N GLU A 24 7.36 4.82 6.35
CA GLU A 24 8.66 4.37 6.87
C GLU A 24 8.72 2.86 7.05
N GLU A 25 7.65 2.26 7.55
CA GLU A 25 7.57 0.82 7.75
C GLU A 25 7.59 0.06 6.42
N GLY A 26 6.82 0.52 5.43
CA GLY A 26 6.78 -0.08 4.11
C GLY A 26 8.13 0.01 3.39
N GLU A 27 8.83 1.15 3.43
CA GLU A 27 10.16 1.27 2.81
C GLU A 27 11.17 0.27 3.41
N ARG A 28 11.15 0.06 4.74
CA ARG A 28 11.99 -0.97 5.38
C ARG A 28 11.64 -2.37 4.90
N LEU A 29 10.36 -2.69 4.76
CA LEU A 29 9.90 -4.00 4.31
C LEU A 29 10.21 -4.25 2.83
N LEU A 30 10.06 -3.24 1.97
CA LEU A 30 10.44 -3.27 0.56
C LEU A 30 11.94 -3.54 0.41
N ALA A 31 12.78 -2.85 1.18
CA ALA A 31 14.22 -3.10 1.22
C ALA A 31 14.53 -4.55 1.65
N GLY A 32 13.77 -5.06 2.63
CA GLY A 32 13.79 -6.46 3.09
C GLY A 32 13.24 -7.50 2.10
N GLY A 33 12.73 -7.09 0.94
CA GLY A 33 12.27 -7.99 -0.12
C GLY A 33 10.78 -8.33 -0.13
N VAL A 34 9.98 -7.72 0.76
CA VAL A 34 8.51 -7.84 0.69
C VAL A 34 8.01 -7.19 -0.60
N THR A 35 7.15 -7.88 -1.34
CA THR A 35 6.53 -7.35 -2.57
C THR A 35 5.01 -7.38 -2.55
N VAL A 36 4.39 -8.00 -1.54
CA VAL A 36 2.94 -8.12 -1.44
C VAL A 36 2.47 -7.54 -0.12
N PHE A 37 1.50 -6.63 -0.20
CA PHE A 37 0.87 -5.99 0.94
C PHE A 37 -0.61 -6.38 0.96
N ASP A 38 -1.07 -6.92 2.09
CA ASP A 38 -2.47 -7.27 2.31
C ASP A 38 -3.18 -6.12 3.03
N LEU A 39 -4.29 -5.68 2.45
CA LEU A 39 -5.08 -4.54 2.90
C LEU A 39 -6.36 -4.94 3.67
N SER A 40 -6.57 -6.24 3.92
CA SER A 40 -7.78 -6.75 4.60
C SER A 40 -7.96 -6.24 6.03
N GLY A 41 -6.87 -5.86 6.70
CA GLY A 41 -6.89 -5.30 8.05
C GLY A 41 -7.13 -3.79 8.10
N LEU A 42 -7.26 -3.12 6.94
CA LEU A 42 -7.49 -1.67 6.91
C LEU A 42 -8.94 -1.30 7.26
N GLY A 43 -9.08 -0.32 8.13
CA GLY A 43 -10.35 0.32 8.48
C GLY A 43 -10.63 1.53 7.59
N GLN A 44 -10.59 2.72 8.17
CA GLN A 44 -10.77 3.97 7.45
C GLN A 44 -9.57 4.27 6.56
N VAL A 45 -9.85 4.73 5.34
CA VAL A 45 -8.84 5.09 4.34
C VAL A 45 -9.24 6.37 3.62
N ASP A 46 -8.27 7.22 3.32
CA ASP A 46 -8.45 8.45 2.54
C ASP A 46 -7.44 8.53 1.36
N SER A 47 -7.28 9.72 0.77
CA SER A 47 -6.35 9.94 -0.35
C SER A 47 -4.87 9.81 0.03
N ALA A 48 -4.50 9.87 1.32
CA ALA A 48 -3.13 9.66 1.78
C ALA A 48 -2.69 8.20 1.55
N ALA A 49 -3.62 7.25 1.68
CA ALA A 49 -3.38 5.84 1.37
C ALA A 49 -2.88 5.65 -0.08
N LEU A 50 -3.58 6.25 -1.05
CA LEU A 50 -3.19 6.18 -2.47
C LEU A 50 -1.82 6.79 -2.73
N SER A 51 -1.55 7.96 -2.13
CA SER A 51 -0.27 8.66 -2.28
C SER A 51 0.89 7.78 -1.78
N LEU A 52 0.67 7.08 -0.68
CA LEU A 52 1.63 6.17 -0.07
C LEU A 52 1.87 4.92 -0.94
N PHE A 53 0.82 4.31 -1.48
CA PHE A 53 0.96 3.15 -2.38
C PHE A 53 1.68 3.50 -3.69
N LEU A 54 1.41 4.68 -4.25
CA LEU A 54 2.14 5.20 -5.41
C LEU A 54 3.61 5.45 -5.09
N ASN A 55 3.91 5.99 -3.91
CA ASN A 55 5.28 6.19 -3.46
C ASN A 55 6.05 4.86 -3.36
N TRP A 56 5.47 3.85 -2.70
CA TRP A 56 6.08 2.53 -2.61
C TRP A 56 6.26 1.85 -3.96
N ARG A 57 5.28 1.96 -4.85
CA ARG A 57 5.41 1.44 -6.21
C ARG A 57 6.60 2.10 -6.91
N ARG A 58 6.74 3.43 -6.82
CA ARG A 58 7.88 4.15 -7.37
C ARG A 58 9.21 3.70 -6.78
N SER A 59 9.28 3.54 -5.45
CA SER A 59 10.49 3.04 -4.75
C SER A 59 10.87 1.64 -5.20
N ALA A 60 9.90 0.72 -5.27
CA ALA A 60 10.13 -0.65 -5.74
C ALA A 60 10.56 -0.69 -7.22
N LEU A 61 9.90 0.08 -8.09
CA LEU A 61 10.25 0.17 -9.51
C LEU A 61 11.68 0.70 -9.72
N ALA A 62 12.12 1.68 -8.92
CA ALA A 62 13.50 2.18 -8.95
C ALA A 62 14.54 1.10 -8.59
N GLN A 63 14.11 0.04 -7.88
CA GLN A 63 14.92 -1.12 -7.53
C GLN A 63 14.69 -2.32 -8.47
N GLY A 64 13.97 -2.14 -9.59
CA GLY A 64 13.65 -3.20 -10.54
C GLY A 64 12.65 -4.24 -10.01
N ARG A 65 11.89 -3.90 -8.96
CA ARG A 65 10.90 -4.76 -8.33
C ARG A 65 9.49 -4.27 -8.67
N ALA A 66 8.54 -5.22 -8.73
CA ALA A 66 7.12 -4.92 -8.75
C ALA A 66 6.51 -5.26 -7.39
N ILE A 67 5.51 -4.49 -6.99
CA ILE A 67 4.74 -4.72 -5.76
C ILE A 67 3.26 -4.88 -6.09
N GLY A 68 2.51 -5.55 -5.21
CA GLY A 68 1.07 -5.75 -5.35
C GLY A 68 0.33 -5.57 -4.02
N PHE A 69 -0.93 -5.16 -4.13
CA PHE A 69 -1.80 -4.88 -2.99
C PHE A 69 -3.02 -5.81 -3.03
N LYS A 70 -3.09 -6.76 -2.11
CA LYS A 70 -4.17 -7.74 -2.01
C LYS A 70 -5.31 -7.27 -1.14
N ASN A 71 -6.50 -7.83 -1.36
CA ASN A 71 -7.68 -7.61 -0.51
C ASN A 71 -8.02 -6.13 -0.35
N THR A 72 -7.93 -5.40 -1.46
CA THR A 72 -8.13 -3.94 -1.50
C THR A 72 -9.55 -3.56 -1.05
N PRO A 73 -9.71 -2.71 -0.01
CA PRO A 73 -11.02 -2.21 0.39
C PRO A 73 -11.74 -1.47 -0.75
N ALA A 74 -13.06 -1.66 -0.88
CA ALA A 74 -13.84 -1.03 -1.93
C ALA A 74 -13.77 0.51 -1.91
N SER A 75 -13.69 1.11 -0.72
CA SER A 75 -13.48 2.56 -0.54
C SER A 75 -12.20 3.04 -1.22
N LEU A 76 -11.10 2.32 -1.06
CA LEU A 76 -9.81 2.65 -1.65
C LEU A 76 -9.83 2.49 -3.18
N LEU A 77 -10.45 1.41 -3.68
CA LEU A 77 -10.64 1.21 -5.12
C LEU A 77 -11.48 2.35 -5.75
N ASN A 78 -12.52 2.81 -5.05
CA ASN A 78 -13.35 3.93 -5.50
C ASN A 78 -12.56 5.24 -5.52
N LEU A 79 -11.74 5.51 -4.50
CA LEU A 79 -10.84 6.67 -4.52
C LEU A 79 -9.87 6.58 -5.70
N ALA A 80 -9.24 5.42 -5.93
CA ALA A 80 -8.29 5.24 -7.03
C ALA A 80 -8.94 5.49 -8.41
N LYS A 81 -10.18 5.04 -8.60
CA LYS A 81 -10.97 5.32 -9.81
C LYS A 81 -11.34 6.79 -9.94
N LEU A 82 -11.82 7.41 -8.86
CA LEU A 82 -12.20 8.83 -8.83
C LEU A 82 -11.03 9.75 -9.20
N TYR A 83 -9.83 9.41 -8.74
CA TYR A 83 -8.61 10.17 -9.04
C TYR A 83 -7.90 9.71 -10.32
N GLY A 84 -8.42 8.71 -11.05
CA GLY A 84 -7.83 8.23 -12.30
C GLY A 84 -6.48 7.50 -12.14
N VAL A 85 -6.18 6.98 -10.95
CA VAL A 85 -4.91 6.33 -10.62
C VAL A 85 -5.03 4.82 -10.41
N ALA A 86 -6.20 4.23 -10.68
CA ALA A 86 -6.43 2.79 -10.50
C ALA A 86 -5.40 1.92 -11.24
N GLU A 87 -5.08 2.24 -12.50
CA GLU A 87 -4.07 1.52 -13.30
C GLU A 87 -2.63 1.77 -12.80
N LEU A 88 -2.42 2.79 -11.98
CA LEU A 88 -1.12 3.11 -11.40
C LEU A 88 -0.88 2.38 -10.08
N VAL A 89 -1.90 1.77 -9.48
CA VAL A 89 -1.77 1.02 -8.24
C VAL A 89 -2.11 -0.42 -8.58
N ASN A 90 -1.17 -1.35 -8.40
CA ASN A 90 -1.38 -2.76 -8.72
C ASN A 90 -2.26 -3.43 -7.65
N LEU A 91 -3.55 -3.08 -7.68
CA LEU A 91 -4.60 -3.58 -6.79
C LEU A 91 -5.05 -4.95 -7.33
N ILE A 92 -4.85 -6.01 -6.54
CA ILE A 92 -5.06 -7.42 -6.91
C ILE A 92 -5.96 -8.16 -5.91
#